data_AF-A0A925DCL2-F1
#
_entry.id   AF-A0A925DCL2-F1
#
_cell.length_a   1.000
_cell.length_b   1.000
_cell.length_c   1.000
_cell.angle_alpha   90.00
_cell.angle_beta   90.00
_cell.angle_gamma   90.00
#
_symmetry.space_group_name_H-M   'P 1'
#
loop_
_entity.id
_entity.type
_entity.pdbx_description
1 polymer ?
#
loop_
_entity_poly.entity_id
_entity_poly.type
_entity_poly.pdbx_seq_one_letter_code
_entity_poly.pdbx_strand_id
1 'polypeptide(L)'
;MQPTQELVDSIYRERVLRARQTLPEEKLFAGSDLFEFAKSISMAGIHHQNPGITEEEAEKIFAWRLARCKQVEEYQWKSKQPS
;
A
#
# COMPACT_ATOMS: atom_id res chain seq x y z
N MET A 1 6.49 25.99 11.37
CA MET A 1 7.17 26.54 10.18
C MET A 1 6.78 25.71 8.97
N GLN A 2 6.56 26.34 7.82
CA GLN A 2 6.39 25.60 6.56
C GLN A 2 7.77 25.36 5.93
N PRO A 3 8.00 24.18 5.32
CA PRO A 3 9.26 23.88 4.63
C PRO A 3 9.47 24.80 3.43
N THR A 4 10.74 25.11 3.11
CA THR A 4 11.09 25.91 1.93
C THR A 4 10.91 25.10 0.64
N GLN A 5 10.59 25.77 -0.46
CA GLN A 5 10.46 25.10 -1.77
C GLN A 5 11.76 24.38 -2.17
N GLU A 6 12.91 24.98 -1.88
CA GLU A 6 14.22 24.39 -2.15
C GLU A 6 14.42 23.04 -1.44
N LEU A 7 13.95 22.91 -0.19
CA LEU A 7 13.99 21.65 0.55
C LEU A 7 13.04 20.60 -0.04
N VAL A 8 11.86 21.01 -0.49
CA VAL A 8 10.91 20.12 -1.17
C VAL A 8 11.51 19.58 -2.46
N ASP A 9 12.13 20.45 -3.26
CA ASP A 9 12.74 20.10 -4.53
C ASP A 9 13.97 19.19 -4.33
N SER A 10 14.78 19.43 -3.29
CA SER A 10 15.93 18.59 -2.97
C SER A 10 15.51 17.18 -2.56
N ILE A 11 14.48 17.05 -1.72
CA ILE A 11 13.91 15.75 -1.32
C ILE A 11 13.32 15.02 -2.53
N TYR A 12 12.62 15.74 -3.40
CA TYR A 12 12.07 15.16 -4.63
C TYR A 12 13.17 14.65 -5.57
N ARG A 13 14.20 15.47 -5.81
CA ARG A 13 15.35 15.10 -6.65
C ARG A 13 16.05 13.86 -6.12
N GLU A 14 16.27 13.79 -4.81
CA GLU A 14 16.87 12.62 -4.17
C GLU A 14 16.03 11.36 -4.39
N ARG A 15 14.69 11.43 -4.21
CA ARG A 15 13.79 10.31 -4.49
C ARG A 15 13.92 9.81 -5.94
N VAL A 16 13.99 10.72 -6.90
CA VAL A 16 14.14 10.36 -8.33
C VAL A 16 15.50 9.71 -8.59
N LEU A 17 16.58 10.23 -8.02
CA LEU A 17 17.92 9.65 -8.19
C LEU A 17 18.01 8.25 -7.60
N ARG A 18 17.51 8.05 -6.37
CA ARG A 18 17.44 6.72 -5.74
C ARG A 18 16.65 5.74 -6.60
N ALA A 19 15.45 6.14 -7.05
CA ALA A 19 14.63 5.31 -7.92
C ALA A 19 15.31 4.98 -9.26
N ARG A 20 16.18 5.85 -9.79
CA ARG A 20 16.96 5.55 -11.00
C ARG A 20 18.12 4.59 -10.74
N GLN A 21 18.70 4.62 -9.55
CA GLN A 21 19.83 3.78 -9.15
C GLN A 21 19.43 2.37 -8.71
N THR A 22 18.19 2.16 -8.25
CA THR A 22 17.68 0.83 -7.90
C THR A 22 17.73 -0.11 -9.10
N LEU A 23 18.26 -1.31 -8.90
CA LEU A 23 18.42 -2.30 -9.97
C LEU A 23 17.03 -2.74 -10.49
N PRO A 24 16.91 -3.11 -11.78
CA PRO A 24 15.64 -3.57 -12.34
C PRO A 24 15.03 -4.75 -11.58
N GLU A 25 15.87 -5.68 -11.11
CA GLU A 25 15.45 -6.85 -10.32
C GLU A 25 14.88 -6.43 -8.96
N GLU A 26 15.55 -5.52 -8.26
CA GLU A 26 15.06 -4.97 -6.99
C GLU A 26 13.74 -4.22 -7.17
N LYS A 27 13.57 -3.47 -8.26
CA LYS A 27 12.29 -2.80 -8.59
C LYS A 27 11.18 -3.80 -8.86
N LEU A 28 11.49 -4.92 -9.51
CA LEU A 28 10.52 -5.95 -9.83
C LEU A 28 9.96 -6.57 -8.54
N PHE A 29 10.82 -6.84 -7.55
CA PHE A 29 10.40 -7.42 -6.28
C PHE A 29 9.85 -6.41 -5.27
N ALA A 30 10.21 -5.12 -5.37
CA ALA A 30 9.75 -4.09 -4.44
C ALA A 30 8.21 -4.04 -4.29
N GLY A 31 7.46 -4.29 -5.36
CA GLY A 31 6.00 -4.39 -5.28
C GLY A 31 5.51 -5.57 -4.43
N SER A 32 6.17 -6.73 -4.56
CA SER A 32 5.87 -7.92 -3.75
C SER A 32 6.23 -7.71 -2.29
N ASP A 33 7.40 -7.13 -2.00
CA ASP A 33 7.85 -6.88 -0.63
C ASP A 33 6.94 -5.90 0.11
N LEU A 34 6.50 -4.84 -0.59
CA LEU A 34 5.52 -3.89 -0.06
C LEU A 34 4.18 -4.56 0.20
N PHE A 35 3.74 -5.46 -0.69
CA PHE A 35 2.50 -6.20 -0.50
C PHE A 35 2.57 -7.11 0.73
N GLU A 36 3.63 -7.90 0.88
CA GLU A 36 3.81 -8.79 2.04
C GLU A 36 3.90 -8.00 3.35
N PHE A 37 4.61 -6.87 3.35
CA PHE A 37 4.65 -5.98 4.49
C PHE A 37 3.24 -5.48 4.87
N ALA A 38 2.47 -4.99 3.90
CA ALA A 38 1.10 -4.52 4.13
C ALA A 38 0.16 -5.65 4.58
N LYS A 39 0.31 -6.87 4.02
CA LYS A 39 -0.41 -8.08 4.46
C LYS A 39 -0.10 -8.36 5.93
N SER A 40 1.18 -8.38 6.33
CA SER A 40 1.59 -8.68 7.70
C SER A 40 0.95 -7.77 8.75
N ILE A 41 0.91 -6.46 8.48
CA ILE A 41 0.26 -5.46 9.35
C ILE A 41 -1.25 -5.70 9.40
N SER A 42 -1.87 -5.97 8.25
CA SER A 42 -3.30 -6.22 8.14
C SER A 42 -3.71 -7.47 8.92
N MET A 43 -2.94 -8.55 8.80
CA MET A 43 -3.17 -9.80 9.50
C MET A 43 -3.03 -9.63 11.02
N ALA A 44 -2.01 -8.90 11.48
CA ALA A 44 -1.88 -8.56 12.90
C ALA A 44 -3.11 -7.81 13.44
N GLY A 45 -3.65 -6.86 12.66
CA GLY A 45 -4.87 -6.16 13.00
C GLY A 45 -6.12 -7.05 13.02
N ILE A 46 -6.23 -7.99 12.08
CA ILE A 46 -7.33 -8.96 12.02
C ILE A 46 -7.31 -9.88 13.24
N HIS A 47 -6.14 -10.45 13.57
CA HIS A 47 -5.96 -11.30 14.75
C HIS A 47 -6.29 -10.56 16.05
N HIS A 48 -5.85 -9.30 16.17
CA HIS A 48 -6.18 -8.47 17.33
C HIS A 48 -7.69 -8.23 17.47
N GLN A 49 -8.41 -8.04 16.35
CA GLN A 49 -9.85 -7.80 16.34
C GLN A 49 -10.69 -9.06 16.53
N ASN A 50 -10.11 -10.25 16.27
CA ASN A 50 -10.81 -11.53 16.29
C ASN A 50 -9.98 -12.56 17.07
N PRO A 51 -9.93 -12.47 18.42
CA PRO A 51 -9.13 -13.40 19.20
C PRO A 51 -9.56 -14.86 18.99
N GLY A 52 -8.59 -15.74 18.74
CA GLY A 52 -8.82 -17.19 18.69
C GLY A 52 -9.25 -17.75 17.32
N ILE A 53 -9.33 -16.93 16.28
CA ILE A 53 -9.55 -17.44 14.92
C ILE A 53 -8.28 -18.13 14.40
N THR A 54 -8.48 -19.08 13.51
CA THR A 54 -7.39 -19.74 12.78
C THR A 54 -6.79 -18.80 11.73
N GLU A 55 -5.57 -19.12 11.27
CA GLU A 55 -4.93 -18.37 10.20
C GLU A 55 -5.77 -18.39 8.91
N GLU A 56 -6.38 -19.53 8.59
CA GLU A 56 -7.25 -19.67 7.40
C GLU A 56 -8.48 -18.75 7.47
N GLU A 57 -9.08 -18.61 8.66
CA GLU A 57 -10.19 -17.68 8.89
C GLU A 57 -9.73 -16.22 8.77
N ALA A 58 -8.56 -15.89 9.31
CA ALA A 58 -7.96 -14.57 9.19
C ALA A 58 -7.68 -14.21 7.71
N GLU A 59 -7.19 -15.17 6.92
CA GLU A 59 -6.95 -14.98 5.48
C GLU A 59 -8.25 -14.76 4.70
N LYS A 60 -9.33 -15.47 5.05
CA LYS A 60 -10.67 -15.23 4.47
C LYS A 60 -11.16 -13.81 4.77
N ILE A 61 -10.98 -13.33 5.99
CA ILE A 61 -11.32 -11.95 6.38
C ILE A 61 -10.46 -10.95 5.59
N PHE A 62 -9.15 -11.19 5.47
CA PHE A 62 -8.26 -10.34 4.70
C PHE A 62 -8.67 -10.24 3.24
N ALA A 63 -8.92 -11.39 2.58
CA ALA A 63 -9.37 -11.43 1.19
C ALA A 63 -10.68 -10.67 0.97
N TRP A 64 -11.64 -10.81 1.89
CA TRP A 64 -12.89 -10.07 1.84
C TRP A 64 -12.68 -8.55 1.98
N ARG A 65 -11.82 -8.12 2.91
CA ARG A 65 -11.48 -6.68 3.10
C ARG A 65 -10.81 -6.11 1.85
N LEU A 66 -9.87 -6.84 1.24
CA LEU A 66 -9.19 -6.41 0.03
C LEU A 66 -10.17 -6.25 -1.15
N ALA A 67 -11.10 -7.20 -1.32
CA ALA A 67 -12.15 -7.09 -2.33
C ALA A 67 -13.04 -5.86 -2.10
N ARG A 68 -13.35 -5.54 -0.84
CA ARG A 68 -14.14 -4.36 -0.47
C ARG A 68 -13.40 -3.05 -0.78
N CYS A 69 -12.10 -2.96 -0.50
CA CYS A 69 -11.27 -1.81 -0.84
C CYS A 69 -11.26 -1.56 -2.35
N LYS A 70 -11.06 -2.61 -3.15
CA LYS A 70 -11.08 -2.52 -4.61
C LYS A 70 -12.42 -1.99 -5.15
N GLN A 71 -13.54 -2.46 -4.61
CA GLN A 71 -14.86 -1.94 -4.98
C GLN A 71 -14.98 -0.45 -4.68
N VAL A 72 -14.56 0.00 -3.49
CA VAL A 72 -14.62 1.42 -3.11
C VAL A 72 -13.78 2.28 -4.05
N GLU A 73 -12.57 1.84 -4.39
CA GLU A 73 -11.72 2.53 -5.37
C GLU A 73 -12.39 2.64 -6.75
N GLU A 74 -12.97 1.56 -7.24
CA GLU A 74 -13.72 1.55 -8.51
C GLU A 74 -14.92 2.51 -8.48
N TYR A 75 -15.67 2.55 -7.38
CA TYR A 75 -16.78 3.49 -7.20
C TYR A 75 -16.30 4.95 -7.16
N GLN A 76 -15.21 5.23 -6.42
CA GLN A 76 -14.63 6.57 -6.34
C GLN A 76 -14.02 7.04 -7.66
N TRP A 77 -13.50 6.12 -8.47
CA TRP A 77 -13.02 6.42 -9.81
C TRP A 77 -14.18 6.80 -10.74
N LYS A 78 -15.26 6.01 -10.74
CA LYS A 78 -16.46 6.28 -11.57
C LYS A 78 -17.16 7.58 -11.22
N SER A 79 -17.19 7.96 -9.93
CA SER A 79 -17.81 9.21 -9.49
C SER A 79 -17.01 10.47 -9.84
N LYS A 80 -15.75 10.33 -10.28
CA LYS A 80 -14.88 11.45 -10.68
C LYS A 80 -14.80 11.67 -12.19
N GLN A 81 -15.45 10.85 -13.01
CA GLN A 81 -15.48 11.07 -14.46
C GLN A 81 -16.55 12.12 -14.83
N PRO A 82 -16.22 13.17 -15.61
CA PRO A 82 -17.21 14.12 -16.09
C PRO A 82 -18.16 13.42 -17.08
N SER A 83 -19.45 13.74 -16.97
CA SER A 83 -20.55 13.27 -17.83
C SER A 83 -20.36 13.64 -19.30
#